data_AF-A0A1V4R3Y2-F1
#
_entry.id   AF-A0A1V4R3Y2-F1
#
_cell.length_a   1.000
_cell.length_b   1.000
_cell.length_c   1.000
_cell.angle_alpha   90.00
_cell.angle_beta   90.00
_cell.angle_gamma   90.00
#
_symmetry.space_group_name_H-M   'P 1'
#
loop_
_entity.id
_entity.type
_entity.pdbx_description
1 polymer ?
#
loop_
_entity_poly.entity_id
_entity_poly.type
_entity_poly.pdbx_seq_one_letter_code
_entity_poly.pdbx_strand_id
1 'polypeptide(L)'
;MNPTSNICPEDLEDVFNFGEQSGVNSVLATYYWGDFTFSGVYVPAFTPAVLPSGIYASALSTPMEFPEGMTLRKYWDKIILPEQKFTESSQAALKVGTSLFDYDISLSYYYGRDDLPLLNKVIIFPADTLGTVDVTAEMIYPKMKVIGADFAGSLFDVGIWGEAALTIPDEVEMQTIVGDSITKSIALKNDPYCKFVLGGDYTFKNGIYVNTQYLHGFIHERGNDDLNDYLTFRIEKKFSGNNLLSV
;
A
#
# COMPACT_ATOMS: atom_id res chain seq x y z
N MET A 1 0.15 7.17 -6.07
CA MET A 1 -0.21 5.83 -5.61
C MET A 1 -0.38 4.92 -6.81
N ASN A 2 0.16 3.71 -6.70
CA ASN A 2 0.19 2.71 -7.75
C ASN A 2 -0.25 1.36 -7.15
N PRO A 3 -1.53 0.95 -7.29
CA PRO A 3 -2.02 -0.29 -6.68
C PRO A 3 -1.37 -1.56 -7.24
N THR A 4 -0.63 -1.45 -8.36
CA THR A 4 0.08 -2.59 -8.97
C THR A 4 1.56 -2.68 -8.57
N SER A 5 2.09 -1.68 -7.85
CA SER A 5 3.46 -1.66 -7.33
C SER A 5 3.55 -2.42 -6.02
N ASN A 6 3.83 -3.72 -6.10
CA ASN A 6 3.78 -4.63 -4.95
C ASN A 6 5.15 -5.18 -4.51
N ILE A 7 6.24 -4.82 -5.22
CA ILE A 7 7.58 -5.43 -5.00
C ILE A 7 8.47 -4.56 -4.11
N CYS A 8 8.52 -3.26 -4.41
CA CYS A 8 9.26 -2.30 -3.62
C CYS A 8 8.30 -1.73 -2.57
N PRO A 9 8.63 -1.80 -1.28
CA PRO A 9 7.76 -1.30 -0.23
C PRO A 9 7.73 0.23 -0.25
N GLU A 10 6.61 0.80 0.18
CA GLU A 10 6.42 2.25 0.24
C GLU A 10 7.33 2.90 1.29
N ASP A 11 7.80 4.11 0.98
CA ASP A 11 8.41 5.02 1.95
C ASP A 11 7.38 6.08 2.34
N LEU A 12 6.83 5.93 3.55
CA LEU A 12 5.74 6.75 4.06
C LEU A 12 6.23 7.70 5.16
N GLU A 13 7.54 7.94 5.25
CA GLU A 13 8.07 8.93 6.20
C GLU A 13 7.49 10.32 5.92
N ASP A 14 7.34 10.69 4.64
CA ASP A 14 6.64 11.90 4.21
C ASP A 14 5.16 11.61 3.89
N VAL A 15 4.28 12.01 4.81
CA VAL A 15 2.81 11.92 4.65
C VAL A 15 2.22 12.85 3.58
N PHE A 16 3.04 13.61 2.87
CA PHE A 16 2.62 14.39 1.72
C PHE A 16 3.14 13.80 0.40
N ASN A 17 3.97 12.75 0.45
CA ASN A 17 4.54 12.10 -0.72
C ASN A 17 4.41 10.56 -0.69
N PHE A 18 3.20 10.07 -0.94
CA PHE A 18 2.86 8.65 -1.00
C PHE A 18 3.27 7.93 -2.30
N GLY A 19 4.35 8.38 -2.94
CA GLY A 19 4.88 7.77 -4.17
C GLY A 19 6.33 7.35 -4.08
N GLU A 20 6.99 7.58 -2.94
CA GLU A 20 8.35 7.13 -2.70
C GLU A 20 8.39 5.66 -2.30
N GLN A 21 9.42 4.96 -2.76
CA GLN A 21 9.59 3.53 -2.53
C GLN A 21 11.01 3.21 -2.12
N SER A 22 11.14 2.25 -1.23
CA SER A 22 12.43 1.72 -0.79
C SER A 22 12.95 0.63 -1.73
N GLY A 23 14.26 0.62 -1.95
CA GLY A 23 14.92 -0.39 -2.79
C GLY A 23 14.97 -1.77 -2.11
N VAL A 24 14.84 -2.83 -2.90
CA VAL A 24 14.95 -4.23 -2.44
C VAL A 24 16.05 -5.00 -3.18
N ASN A 25 16.67 -5.95 -2.49
CA ASN A 25 17.57 -6.91 -3.15
C ASN A 25 16.72 -7.94 -3.90
N SER A 26 16.89 -8.05 -5.21
CA SER A 26 16.09 -8.94 -6.05
C SER A 26 16.87 -9.53 -7.21
N VAL A 27 16.31 -10.59 -7.80
CA VAL A 27 16.71 -11.14 -9.09
C VAL A 27 15.61 -10.81 -10.08
N LEU A 28 15.94 -10.08 -11.14
CA LEU A 28 15.03 -9.73 -12.24
C LEU A 28 15.49 -10.45 -13.51
N ALA A 29 14.54 -11.12 -14.17
CA ALA A 29 14.73 -11.66 -15.51
C ALA A 29 13.69 -11.02 -16.43
N THR A 30 14.12 -10.60 -17.63
CA THR A 30 13.21 -10.07 -18.66
C THR A 30 13.49 -10.77 -19.98
N TYR A 31 12.42 -11.16 -20.67
CA TYR A 31 12.44 -11.83 -21.95
C TYR A 31 11.51 -11.11 -22.92
N TYR A 32 12.02 -10.83 -24.13
CA TYR A 32 11.29 -10.13 -25.17
C TYR A 32 10.90 -11.11 -26.27
N TRP A 33 9.62 -11.14 -26.64
CA TRP A 33 9.12 -12.00 -27.70
C TRP A 33 8.06 -11.30 -28.56
N GLY A 34 8.45 -10.91 -29.77
CA GLY A 34 7.60 -10.06 -30.61
C GLY A 34 7.32 -8.73 -29.92
N ASP A 35 6.04 -8.37 -29.86
CA ASP A 35 5.56 -7.14 -29.20
C ASP A 35 5.32 -7.33 -27.69
N PHE A 36 5.65 -8.49 -27.13
CA PHE A 36 5.45 -8.82 -25.72
C PHE A 36 6.76 -8.75 -24.94
N THR A 37 6.68 -8.15 -23.76
CA THR A 37 7.74 -8.16 -22.74
C THR A 37 7.29 -8.98 -21.55
N PHE A 38 8.04 -10.03 -21.22
CA PHE A 38 7.81 -10.87 -20.06
C PHE A 38 8.86 -10.55 -19.01
N SER A 39 8.45 -10.14 -17.82
CA SER A 39 9.33 -9.87 -16.69
C SER A 39 8.97 -10.78 -15.52
N GLY A 40 9.99 -11.32 -14.86
CA GLY A 40 9.85 -12.07 -13.62
C GLY A 40 10.83 -11.55 -12.59
N VAL A 41 10.35 -11.28 -11.38
CA VAL A 41 11.16 -10.79 -10.27
C VAL A 41 11.00 -11.69 -9.06
N TYR A 42 12.11 -11.93 -8.36
CA TYR A 42 12.16 -12.69 -7.13
C TYR A 42 12.94 -11.91 -6.06
N VAL A 43 12.31 -11.72 -4.90
CA VAL A 43 12.88 -11.05 -3.74
C VAL A 43 13.06 -12.12 -2.65
N PRO A 44 14.30 -12.45 -2.23
CA PRO A 44 14.53 -13.53 -1.27
C PRO A 44 14.13 -13.18 0.17
N ALA A 45 14.15 -11.89 0.53
CA ALA A 45 13.90 -11.40 1.88
C ALA A 45 12.91 -10.22 1.87
N PHE A 46 11.90 -10.33 2.73
CA PHE A 46 10.89 -9.30 2.90
C PHE A 46 11.50 -8.04 3.52
N THR A 47 11.09 -6.89 2.97
CA THR A 47 11.44 -5.56 3.48
C THR A 47 10.13 -4.82 3.74
N PRO A 48 9.86 -4.34 4.96
CA PRO A 48 8.64 -3.61 5.27
C PRO A 48 8.68 -2.17 4.74
N ALA A 49 7.52 -1.54 4.67
CA ALA A 49 7.40 -0.10 4.44
C ALA A 49 8.04 0.70 5.59
N VAL A 50 8.54 1.89 5.26
CA VAL A 50 8.96 2.88 6.26
C VAL A 50 7.71 3.64 6.70
N LEU A 51 7.37 3.56 7.98
CA LEU A 51 6.15 4.19 8.51
C LEU A 51 6.40 5.65 8.94
N PRO A 52 5.37 6.51 8.91
CA PRO A 52 5.45 7.85 9.47
C PRO A 52 5.90 7.81 10.93
N SER A 53 6.68 8.81 11.35
CA SER A 53 7.15 8.93 12.74
C SER A 53 6.81 10.31 13.33
N GLY A 54 7.08 10.47 14.63
CA GLY A 54 6.84 11.73 15.34
C GLY A 54 5.35 12.12 15.36
N ILE A 55 5.04 13.36 14.95
CA ILE A 55 3.68 13.90 14.99
C ILE A 55 2.71 13.21 14.01
N TYR A 56 3.23 12.48 13.02
CA TYR A 56 2.44 11.78 12.02
C TYR A 56 2.35 10.27 12.26
N ALA A 57 2.89 9.76 13.37
CA ALA A 57 2.94 8.32 13.65
C ALA A 57 1.58 7.61 13.58
N SER A 58 0.48 8.34 13.80
CA SER A 58 -0.89 7.82 13.73
C SER A 58 -1.63 8.17 12.42
N ALA A 59 -0.98 8.81 11.45
CA ALA A 59 -1.64 9.31 10.23
C ALA A 59 -2.28 8.20 9.38
N LEU A 60 -1.75 6.97 9.51
CA LEU A 60 -2.22 5.77 8.78
C LEU A 60 -2.75 4.69 9.73
N SER A 61 -3.04 5.04 10.98
CA SER A 61 -3.53 4.10 12.00
C SER A 61 -5.00 4.33 12.29
N THR A 62 -5.76 3.26 12.40
CA THR A 62 -7.14 3.32 12.93
C THR A 62 -7.09 3.65 14.43
N PRO A 63 -7.89 4.60 14.93
CA PRO A 63 -7.98 4.86 16.36
C PRO A 63 -8.38 3.58 17.10
N MET A 64 -7.64 3.25 18.16
CA MET A 64 -8.04 2.15 19.04
C MET A 64 -9.22 2.62 19.89
N GLU A 65 -10.40 2.06 19.66
CA GLU A 65 -11.56 2.29 20.52
C GLU A 65 -11.51 1.35 21.73
N PHE A 66 -11.61 1.93 22.92
CA PHE A 66 -11.68 1.18 24.17
C PHE A 66 -13.14 1.07 24.64
N PRO A 67 -13.54 -0.07 25.24
CA PRO A 67 -14.82 -0.19 25.92
C PRO A 67 -15.01 0.92 26.96
N GLU A 68 -16.27 1.34 27.17
CA GLU A 68 -16.60 2.35 28.18
C GLU A 68 -16.05 1.98 29.56
N GLY A 69 -15.42 2.96 30.22
CA GLY A 69 -14.81 2.78 31.53
C GLY A 69 -13.34 2.35 31.52
N MET A 70 -12.74 2.06 30.36
CA MET A 70 -11.30 1.84 30.26
C MET A 70 -10.54 3.14 29.96
N THR A 71 -9.45 3.38 30.70
CA THR A 71 -8.53 4.50 30.43
C THR A 71 -7.13 3.97 30.12
N LEU A 72 -6.62 4.31 28.93
CA LEU A 72 -5.27 3.91 28.52
C LEU A 72 -4.21 4.68 29.31
N ARG A 73 -3.28 3.96 29.96
CA ARG A 73 -2.13 4.55 30.65
C ARG A 73 -0.83 4.39 29.87
N LYS A 74 -0.55 3.18 29.39
CA LYS A 74 0.65 2.88 28.59
C LYS A 74 0.28 2.03 27.39
N TYR A 75 1.00 2.27 26.29
CA TYR A 75 0.86 1.56 25.04
C TYR A 75 2.24 1.14 24.55
N TRP A 76 2.37 -0.11 24.15
CA TRP A 76 3.51 -0.65 23.44
C TRP A 76 3.05 -1.38 22.20
N ASP A 77 3.82 -1.27 21.14
CA ASP A 77 3.65 -2.04 19.93
C ASP A 77 4.87 -2.90 19.64
N LYS A 78 4.63 -3.99 18.93
CA LYS A 78 5.67 -4.91 18.47
C LYS A 78 5.31 -5.40 17.08
N ILE A 79 6.18 -5.11 16.13
CA ILE A 79 6.10 -5.65 14.78
C ILE A 79 6.86 -6.98 14.73
N ILE A 80 6.19 -8.03 14.27
CA ILE A 80 6.77 -9.35 14.06
C ILE A 80 7.07 -9.49 12.57
N LEU A 81 8.37 -9.45 12.24
CA LEU A 81 8.84 -9.70 10.87
C LEU A 81 8.64 -11.17 10.46
N PRO A 82 8.46 -11.46 9.17
CA PRO A 82 8.42 -12.82 8.67
C PRO A 82 9.70 -13.58 9.01
N GLU A 83 9.59 -14.88 9.28
CA GLU A 83 10.75 -15.73 9.49
C GLU A 83 11.65 -15.71 8.24
N GLN A 84 12.98 -15.75 8.45
CA GLN A 84 13.99 -15.80 7.38
C GLN A 84 14.04 -17.19 6.74
N LYS A 85 12.91 -17.64 6.20
CA LYS A 85 12.71 -18.87 5.46
C LYS A 85 12.12 -18.50 4.11
N PHE A 86 12.56 -19.19 3.05
CA PHE A 86 12.07 -18.94 1.69
C PHE A 86 10.54 -18.93 1.58
N THR A 87 9.82 -19.80 2.30
CA THR A 87 8.35 -19.86 2.27
C THR A 87 7.64 -18.71 2.99
N GLU A 88 8.37 -17.98 3.84
CA GLU A 88 7.82 -16.94 4.71
C GLU A 88 8.25 -15.53 4.32
N SER A 89 9.48 -15.36 3.85
CA SER A 89 10.07 -14.06 3.54
C SER A 89 10.17 -13.74 2.05
N SER A 90 10.09 -14.74 1.17
CA SER A 90 10.28 -14.48 -0.26
C SER A 90 9.02 -13.92 -0.92
N GLN A 91 9.24 -13.13 -1.97
CA GLN A 91 8.20 -12.54 -2.80
C GLN A 91 8.54 -12.77 -4.26
N ALA A 92 7.53 -12.93 -5.10
CA ALA A 92 7.72 -13.11 -6.53
C ALA A 92 6.62 -12.40 -7.32
N ALA A 93 6.97 -11.90 -8.49
CA ALA A 93 5.98 -11.41 -9.44
C ALA A 93 6.35 -11.77 -10.88
N LEU A 94 5.31 -11.89 -11.69
CA LEU A 94 5.39 -12.00 -13.14
C LEU A 94 4.61 -10.84 -13.75
N LYS A 95 5.12 -10.27 -14.85
CA LYS A 95 4.47 -9.21 -15.61
C LYS A 95 4.59 -9.51 -17.10
N VAL A 96 3.51 -9.30 -17.84
CA VAL A 96 3.49 -9.33 -19.31
C VAL A 96 2.97 -8.00 -19.80
N GLY A 97 3.77 -7.29 -20.59
CA GLY A 97 3.41 -6.01 -21.20
C GLY A 97 3.44 -6.09 -22.72
N THR A 98 2.63 -5.28 -23.37
CA THR A 98 2.63 -5.08 -24.83
C THR A 98 2.08 -3.69 -25.17
N SER A 99 2.27 -3.26 -26.40
CA SER A 99 1.66 -2.03 -26.93
C SER A 99 0.56 -2.40 -27.92
N LEU A 100 -0.68 -1.96 -27.66
CA LEU A 100 -1.86 -2.28 -28.47
C LEU A 100 -2.66 -0.99 -28.74
N PHE A 101 -2.91 -0.67 -30.02
CA PHE A 101 -3.62 0.54 -30.46
C PHE A 101 -3.03 1.86 -29.91
N ASP A 102 -1.71 1.98 -29.84
CA ASP A 102 -0.97 3.12 -29.26
C ASP A 102 -1.14 3.28 -27.73
N TYR A 103 -1.61 2.23 -27.05
CA TYR A 103 -1.60 2.12 -25.60
C TYR A 103 -0.58 1.09 -25.14
N ASP A 104 0.21 1.45 -24.15
CA ASP A 104 0.99 0.48 -23.40
C ASP A 104 0.05 -0.18 -22.39
N ILE A 105 -0.01 -1.50 -22.38
CA ILE A 105 -0.90 -2.29 -21.53
C ILE A 105 -0.09 -3.41 -20.90
N SER A 106 -0.39 -3.74 -19.65
CA SER A 106 0.21 -4.91 -19.04
C SER A 106 -0.71 -5.62 -18.04
N LEU A 107 -0.35 -6.88 -17.78
CA LEU A 107 -0.95 -7.74 -16.77
C LEU A 107 0.15 -8.27 -15.87
N SER A 108 -0.08 -8.28 -14.56
CA SER A 108 0.86 -8.78 -13.57
C SER A 108 0.22 -9.69 -12.55
N TYR A 109 1.00 -10.61 -12.00
CA TYR A 109 0.65 -11.40 -10.84
C TYR A 109 1.77 -11.30 -9.81
N TYR A 110 1.42 -10.95 -8.58
CA TYR A 110 2.31 -10.86 -7.44
C TYR A 110 1.88 -11.86 -6.36
N TYR A 111 2.87 -12.47 -5.72
CA TYR A 111 2.71 -13.32 -4.55
C TYR A 111 3.76 -12.94 -3.50
N GLY A 112 3.28 -12.52 -2.32
CA GLY A 112 4.16 -12.07 -1.26
C GLY A 112 3.37 -11.60 -0.04
N ARG A 113 3.76 -10.47 0.53
CA ARG A 113 3.15 -9.89 1.73
C ARG A 113 2.85 -8.42 1.52
N ASP A 114 1.80 -7.98 2.19
CA ASP A 114 1.57 -6.56 2.44
C ASP A 114 2.82 -5.96 3.11
N ASP A 115 3.24 -4.79 2.65
CA ASP A 115 4.38 -4.07 3.20
C ASP A 115 4.00 -3.22 4.42
N LEU A 116 2.71 -3.05 4.69
CA LEU A 116 2.17 -2.41 5.88
C LEU A 116 1.78 -3.46 6.94
N PRO A 117 2.05 -3.19 8.23
CA PRO A 117 1.67 -4.10 9.29
C PRO A 117 0.15 -4.13 9.51
N LEU A 118 -0.34 -5.24 10.04
CA LEU A 118 -1.71 -5.48 10.47
C LEU A 118 -1.74 -6.05 11.88
N LEU A 119 -2.61 -5.51 12.71
CA LEU A 119 -2.82 -5.95 14.09
C LEU A 119 -3.34 -7.39 14.12
N ASN A 120 -2.62 -8.28 14.83
CA ASN A 120 -3.03 -9.68 15.01
C ASN A 120 -3.13 -10.10 16.48
N LYS A 121 -2.63 -9.29 17.40
CA LYS A 121 -2.81 -9.53 18.84
C LYS A 121 -2.85 -8.22 19.62
N VAL A 122 -3.75 -8.15 20.57
CA VAL A 122 -3.80 -7.11 21.60
C VAL A 122 -3.85 -7.78 22.96
N ILE A 123 -2.96 -7.37 23.87
CA ILE A 123 -2.93 -7.82 25.25
C ILE A 123 -3.20 -6.62 26.14
N ILE A 124 -4.25 -6.71 26.96
CA ILE A 124 -4.70 -5.66 27.87
C ILE A 124 -4.43 -6.11 29.31
N PHE A 125 -3.58 -5.36 30.00
CA PHE A 125 -3.23 -5.57 31.39
C PHE A 125 -3.94 -4.54 32.28
N PRO A 126 -4.80 -4.96 33.23
CA PRO A 126 -5.35 -4.05 34.22
C PRO A 126 -4.23 -3.45 35.07
N ALA A 127 -4.14 -2.12 35.05
CA ALA A 127 -3.18 -1.37 35.85
C ALA A 127 -3.70 -1.08 37.26
N ASP A 128 -5.02 -0.97 37.41
CA ASP A 128 -5.73 -0.79 38.68
C ASP A 128 -7.17 -1.34 38.61
N THR A 129 -7.93 -1.15 39.69
CA THR A 129 -9.34 -1.56 39.79
C THR A 129 -10.32 -0.48 39.30
N LEU A 130 -9.84 0.68 38.85
CA LEU A 130 -10.65 1.82 38.40
C LEU A 130 -10.82 1.84 36.86
N GLY A 131 -10.31 0.83 36.17
CA GLY A 131 -10.42 0.69 34.71
C GLY A 131 -9.20 1.20 33.96
N THR A 132 -8.11 1.56 34.64
CA THR A 132 -6.87 1.92 33.95
C THR A 132 -6.21 0.67 33.36
N VAL A 133 -5.76 0.74 32.11
CA VAL A 133 -5.14 -0.38 31.41
C VAL A 133 -3.82 -0.01 30.74
N ASP A 134 -2.93 -0.99 30.70
CA ASP A 134 -1.71 -1.00 29.91
C ASP A 134 -1.93 -1.95 28.72
N VAL A 135 -1.53 -1.54 27.50
CA VAL A 135 -1.83 -2.28 26.26
C VAL A 135 -0.56 -2.62 25.51
N THR A 136 -0.48 -3.86 25.05
CA THR A 136 0.52 -4.33 24.09
C THR A 136 -0.15 -4.78 22.80
N ALA A 137 0.23 -4.19 21.67
CA ALA A 137 -0.21 -4.58 20.34
C ALA A 137 0.89 -5.35 19.61
N GLU A 138 0.59 -6.53 19.07
CA GLU A 138 1.46 -7.22 18.11
C GLU A 138 0.88 -7.11 16.70
N MET A 139 1.74 -6.83 15.74
CA MET A 139 1.39 -6.71 14.33
C MET A 139 2.26 -7.63 13.46
N ILE A 140 1.68 -8.08 12.35
CA ILE A 140 2.34 -8.91 11.34
C ILE A 140 2.13 -8.33 9.94
N TYR A 141 2.85 -8.84 8.95
CA TYR A 141 2.65 -8.48 7.54
C TYR A 141 1.84 -9.59 6.84
N PRO A 142 0.55 -9.38 6.50
CA PRO A 142 -0.28 -10.44 5.92
C PRO A 142 0.24 -10.93 4.57
N LYS A 143 0.11 -12.23 4.30
CA LYS A 143 0.38 -12.79 2.96
C LYS A 143 -0.75 -12.41 2.00
N MET A 144 -0.43 -12.21 0.73
CA MET A 144 -1.43 -11.91 -0.29
C MET A 144 -0.99 -12.33 -1.68
N LYS A 145 -1.98 -12.40 -2.58
CA LYS A 145 -1.79 -12.46 -4.03
C LYS A 145 -2.42 -11.22 -4.63
N VAL A 146 -1.80 -10.66 -5.66
CA VAL A 146 -2.33 -9.50 -6.38
C VAL A 146 -2.33 -9.78 -7.87
N ILE A 147 -3.49 -9.68 -8.51
CA ILE A 147 -3.62 -9.67 -9.97
C ILE A 147 -3.76 -8.20 -10.38
N GLY A 148 -2.76 -7.69 -11.06
CA GLY A 148 -2.67 -6.30 -11.49
C GLY A 148 -2.86 -6.14 -12.99
N ALA A 149 -3.43 -5.05 -13.43
CA ALA A 149 -3.43 -4.61 -14.82
C ALA A 149 -3.19 -3.10 -14.87
N ASP A 150 -2.41 -2.66 -15.85
CA ASP A 150 -2.18 -1.24 -16.11
C ASP A 150 -2.31 -0.90 -17.59
N PHE A 151 -2.65 0.35 -17.87
CA PHE A 151 -2.55 0.93 -19.20
C PHE A 151 -2.12 2.40 -19.14
N ALA A 152 -1.43 2.86 -20.19
CA ALA A 152 -1.12 4.26 -20.41
C ALA A 152 -1.12 4.57 -21.91
N GLY A 153 -1.62 5.75 -22.27
CA GLY A 153 -1.66 6.18 -23.66
C GLY A 153 -2.24 7.59 -23.81
N SER A 154 -2.76 7.88 -24.99
CA SER A 154 -3.35 9.19 -25.28
C SER A 154 -4.66 9.06 -26.04
N LEU A 155 -5.64 9.87 -25.65
CA LEU A 155 -6.90 10.05 -26.36
C LEU A 155 -6.97 11.49 -26.85
N PHE A 156 -6.80 11.69 -28.15
CA PHE A 156 -6.53 13.01 -28.74
C PHE A 156 -5.29 13.65 -28.09
N ASP A 157 -5.40 14.87 -27.58
CA ASP A 157 -4.33 15.61 -26.92
C ASP A 157 -4.30 15.36 -25.39
N VAL A 158 -5.09 14.42 -24.87
CA VAL A 158 -5.21 14.11 -23.43
C VAL A 158 -4.46 12.82 -23.14
N GLY A 159 -3.49 12.88 -22.22
CA GLY A 159 -2.85 11.69 -21.66
C GLY A 159 -3.82 10.98 -20.73
N ILE A 160 -3.95 9.65 -20.86
CA ILE A 160 -4.80 8.83 -19.98
C ILE A 160 -4.02 7.61 -19.49
N TRP A 161 -4.23 7.24 -18.24
CA TRP A 161 -3.65 6.05 -17.65
C TRP A 161 -4.59 5.47 -16.60
N GLY A 162 -4.35 4.20 -16.29
CA GLY A 162 -5.09 3.52 -15.25
C GLY A 162 -4.38 2.29 -14.77
N GLU A 163 -4.59 1.97 -13.50
CA GLU A 163 -4.07 0.76 -12.88
C GLU A 163 -5.15 0.17 -11.98
N ALA A 164 -5.29 -1.15 -11.99
CA ALA A 164 -6.24 -1.88 -11.16
C ALA A 164 -5.58 -3.12 -10.59
N ALA A 165 -5.85 -3.40 -9.32
CA ALA A 165 -5.29 -4.52 -8.58
C ALA A 165 -6.39 -5.26 -7.82
N LEU A 166 -6.59 -6.53 -8.15
CA LEU A 166 -7.41 -7.45 -7.37
C LEU A 166 -6.51 -8.14 -6.34
N THR A 167 -6.68 -7.78 -5.06
CA THR A 167 -5.94 -8.34 -3.94
C THR A 167 -6.73 -9.47 -3.29
N ILE A 168 -6.06 -10.60 -3.07
CA ILE A 168 -6.58 -11.80 -2.41
C ILE A 168 -5.68 -12.05 -1.20
N PRO A 169 -6.05 -11.56 0.00
CA PRO A 169 -5.25 -11.73 1.20
C PRO A 169 -5.47 -13.11 1.84
N ASP A 170 -4.46 -13.61 2.56
CA ASP A 170 -4.70 -14.68 3.53
C ASP A 170 -5.47 -14.12 4.74
N GLU A 171 -6.38 -14.91 5.32
CA GLU A 171 -7.13 -14.50 6.50
C GLU A 171 -6.20 -14.28 7.70
N VAL A 172 -6.40 -13.18 8.43
CA VAL A 172 -5.69 -12.88 9.67
C VAL A 172 -6.68 -12.82 10.82
N GLU A 173 -6.58 -13.79 11.73
CA GLU A 173 -7.23 -13.72 13.04
C GLU A 173 -6.52 -12.69 13.94
N MET A 174 -7.31 -11.90 14.66
CA MET A 174 -6.85 -11.06 15.75
C MET A 174 -7.26 -11.67 17.09
N GLN A 175 -6.30 -11.76 18.00
CA GLN A 175 -6.54 -12.20 19.38
C GLN A 175 -6.53 -11.00 20.32
N THR A 176 -7.62 -10.81 21.08
CA THR A 176 -7.67 -9.84 22.18
C THR A 176 -7.62 -10.60 23.50
N ILE A 177 -6.58 -10.35 24.29
CA ILE A 177 -6.33 -11.00 25.57
C ILE A 177 -6.57 -9.99 26.69
N VAL A 178 -7.49 -10.29 27.61
CA VAL A 178 -7.78 -9.46 28.79
C VAL A 178 -7.71 -10.35 30.02
N GLY A 179 -6.63 -10.22 30.81
CA GLY A 179 -6.32 -11.19 31.87
C GLY A 179 -6.18 -12.59 31.28
N ASP A 180 -6.97 -13.55 31.79
CA ASP A 180 -6.98 -14.93 31.30
C ASP A 180 -7.97 -15.18 30.15
N SER A 181 -8.74 -14.16 29.73
CA SER A 181 -9.75 -14.29 28.68
C SER A 181 -9.16 -13.99 27.31
N ILE A 182 -9.38 -14.88 26.34
CA ILE A 182 -8.97 -14.71 24.95
C ILE A 182 -10.22 -14.61 24.07
N THR A 183 -10.39 -13.49 23.38
CA THR A 183 -11.40 -13.28 22.35
C THR A 183 -10.74 -13.28 20.99
N LYS A 184 -11.34 -13.95 20.01
CA LYS A 184 -10.87 -13.94 18.62
C LYS A 184 -11.82 -13.16 17.72
N SER A 185 -11.26 -12.36 16.84
CA SER A 185 -11.95 -11.69 15.73
C SER A 185 -11.15 -11.88 14.43
N ILE A 186 -11.69 -11.44 13.31
CA ILE A 186 -10.99 -11.44 12.03
C ILE A 186 -10.53 -10.01 11.76
N ALA A 187 -9.22 -9.78 11.68
CA ALA A 187 -8.64 -8.48 11.32
C ALA A 187 -8.57 -8.28 9.81
N LEU A 188 -8.46 -9.37 9.04
CA LEU A 188 -8.51 -9.34 7.58
C LEU A 188 -9.15 -10.62 7.07
N LYS A 189 -10.26 -10.49 6.35
CA LYS A 189 -10.97 -11.61 5.70
C LYS A 189 -10.21 -12.04 4.45
N ASN A 190 -10.30 -13.32 4.06
CA ASN A 190 -9.84 -13.84 2.76
C ASN A 190 -10.83 -13.51 1.61
N ASP A 191 -11.47 -12.34 1.67
CA ASP A 191 -12.36 -11.89 0.61
C ASP A 191 -11.56 -11.04 -0.38
N PRO A 192 -11.57 -11.36 -1.69
CA PRO A 192 -10.92 -10.52 -2.68
C PRO A 192 -11.50 -9.09 -2.70
N TYR A 193 -10.64 -8.09 -2.86
CA TYR A 193 -11.04 -6.69 -3.00
C TYR A 193 -10.21 -6.00 -4.08
N CYS A 194 -10.77 -4.97 -4.72
CA CYS A 194 -10.16 -4.29 -5.87
C CYS A 194 -9.77 -2.87 -5.51
N LYS A 195 -8.50 -2.49 -5.73
CA LYS A 195 -8.05 -1.10 -5.71
C LYS A 195 -7.77 -0.65 -7.13
N PHE A 196 -8.09 0.60 -7.47
CA PHE A 196 -7.76 1.15 -8.78
C PHE A 196 -7.52 2.65 -8.75
N VAL A 197 -6.72 3.12 -9.70
CA VAL A 197 -6.53 4.53 -10.00
C VAL A 197 -6.78 4.74 -11.49
N LEU A 198 -7.50 5.80 -11.82
CA LEU A 198 -7.70 6.27 -13.19
C LEU A 198 -7.32 7.73 -13.25
N GLY A 199 -6.48 8.09 -14.22
CA GLY A 199 -5.96 9.44 -14.33
C GLY A 199 -5.97 9.97 -15.75
N GLY A 200 -5.95 11.30 -15.82
CA GLY A 200 -5.77 12.01 -17.07
C GLY A 200 -5.04 13.32 -16.86
N ASP A 201 -4.29 13.74 -17.88
CA ASP A 201 -3.59 15.01 -17.87
C ASP A 201 -3.68 15.73 -19.22
N TYR A 202 -3.62 17.06 -19.14
CA TYR A 202 -3.70 17.93 -20.30
C TYR A 202 -2.87 19.19 -20.10
N THR A 203 -2.10 19.55 -21.14
CA THR A 203 -1.40 20.83 -21.19
C THR A 203 -2.08 21.78 -22.17
N PHE A 204 -2.67 22.85 -21.65
CA PHE A 204 -3.25 23.91 -22.47
C PHE A 204 -2.16 24.71 -23.18
N LYS A 205 -2.49 25.26 -24.37
CA LYS A 205 -1.57 26.09 -25.18
C LYS A 205 -1.00 27.32 -24.44
N ASN A 206 -1.66 27.78 -23.38
CA ASN A 206 -1.22 28.89 -22.54
C ASN A 206 -0.23 28.47 -21.42
N GLY A 207 0.24 27.22 -21.43
CA GLY A 207 1.22 26.69 -20.46
C GLY A 207 0.63 26.24 -19.13
N ILE A 208 -0.70 26.16 -19.02
CA ILE A 208 -1.36 25.56 -17.86
C ILE A 208 -1.38 24.04 -18.04
N TYR A 209 -0.88 23.31 -17.06
CA TYR A 209 -0.95 21.86 -16.95
C TYR A 209 -2.00 21.49 -15.91
N VAL A 210 -2.85 20.52 -16.23
CA VAL A 210 -3.85 19.95 -15.31
C VAL A 210 -3.68 18.44 -15.30
N ASN A 211 -3.65 17.87 -14.10
CA ASN A 211 -3.65 16.43 -13.84
C ASN A 211 -4.79 16.13 -12.87
N THR A 212 -5.59 15.12 -13.17
CA THR A 212 -6.69 14.66 -12.30
C THR A 212 -6.60 13.15 -12.18
N GLN A 213 -6.75 12.65 -10.96
CA GLN A 213 -6.75 11.21 -10.69
C GLN A 213 -7.88 10.87 -9.72
N TYR A 214 -8.68 9.88 -10.10
CA TYR A 214 -9.65 9.23 -9.25
C TYR A 214 -9.04 7.93 -8.73
N LEU A 215 -9.19 7.70 -7.43
CA LEU A 215 -8.68 6.53 -6.74
C LEU A 215 -9.82 5.87 -5.96
N HIS A 216 -9.88 4.55 -6.02
CA HIS A 216 -10.66 3.71 -5.13
C HIS A 216 -9.71 2.81 -4.32
N GLY A 217 -9.70 2.97 -3.00
CA GLY A 217 -8.82 2.27 -2.07
C GLY A 217 -7.46 2.96 -1.88
N PHE A 218 -7.23 3.58 -0.74
CA PHE A 218 -5.92 4.14 -0.35
C PHE A 218 -4.94 3.04 0.12
N ILE A 219 -3.66 3.39 0.26
CA ILE A 219 -2.56 2.43 0.52
C ILE A 219 -2.85 1.55 1.74
N HIS A 220 -3.30 2.14 2.86
CA HIS A 220 -3.54 1.44 4.13
C HIS A 220 -4.89 0.69 4.21
N GLU A 221 -5.81 0.93 3.27
CA GLU A 221 -7.17 0.36 3.31
C GLU A 221 -7.17 -1.10 2.82
N ARG A 222 -7.96 -1.98 3.44
CA ARG A 222 -7.98 -3.41 3.12
C ARG A 222 -9.37 -3.99 3.24
N GLY A 223 -9.79 -4.83 2.29
CA GLY A 223 -11.12 -5.45 2.30
C GLY A 223 -12.20 -4.51 1.78
N ASN A 224 -13.27 -5.10 1.23
CA ASN A 224 -14.33 -4.35 0.53
C ASN A 224 -15.08 -3.34 1.41
N ASP A 225 -15.10 -3.56 2.73
CA ASP A 225 -15.83 -2.72 3.67
C ASP A 225 -15.08 -1.42 4.02
N ASP A 226 -13.77 -1.35 3.77
CA ASP A 226 -12.88 -0.25 4.20
C ASP A 226 -12.33 0.61 3.04
N LEU A 227 -12.64 0.27 1.78
CA LEU A 227 -12.14 1.03 0.62
C LEU A 227 -12.92 2.33 0.43
N ASN A 228 -12.21 3.46 0.38
CA ASN A 228 -12.80 4.78 0.11
C ASN A 228 -12.41 5.32 -1.26
N ASP A 229 -13.18 6.31 -1.72
CA ASP A 229 -12.96 7.01 -2.98
C ASP A 229 -12.31 8.37 -2.76
N TYR A 230 -11.30 8.67 -3.57
CA TYR A 230 -10.52 9.90 -3.49
C TYR A 230 -10.40 10.53 -4.87
N LEU A 231 -10.56 11.85 -4.92
CA LEU A 231 -10.31 12.65 -6.12
C LEU A 231 -9.17 13.61 -5.83
N THR A 232 -8.12 13.53 -6.65
CA THR A 232 -6.96 14.41 -6.57
C THR A 232 -6.82 15.23 -7.85
N PHE A 233 -6.40 16.47 -7.69
CA PHE A 233 -6.17 17.38 -8.82
C PHE A 233 -4.89 18.19 -8.58
N ARG A 234 -4.11 18.37 -9.64
CA ARG A 234 -2.92 19.22 -9.66
C ARG A 234 -3.03 20.17 -10.84
N ILE A 235 -2.84 21.46 -10.57
CA ILE A 235 -2.82 22.51 -11.58
C ILE A 235 -1.49 23.23 -11.48
N GLU A 236 -0.78 23.32 -12.59
CA GLU A 236 0.48 24.06 -12.67
C GLU A 236 0.42 25.07 -13.79
N LYS A 237 1.11 26.20 -13.60
CA LYS A 237 1.34 27.16 -14.67
C LYS A 237 2.84 27.37 -14.80
N LYS A 238 3.41 26.94 -15.92
CA LYS A 238 4.80 27.24 -16.24
C LYS A 238 4.87 28.69 -16.74
N PHE A 239 5.56 29.55 -16.01
CA PHE A 239 5.88 30.90 -16.46
C PHE A 239 7.18 30.86 -17.26
N SER A 240 7.17 31.36 -18.49
CA SER A 240 8.39 31.53 -19.27
C SER A 240 9.21 32.68 -18.69
N GLY A 241 10.30 32.36 -17.98
CA GLY A 241 11.33 33.32 -17.59
C GLY A 241 11.81 33.20 -16.14
N ASN A 242 12.86 32.40 -15.91
CA ASN A 242 14.09 32.89 -15.30
C ASN A 242 15.17 31.79 -15.32
N ASN A 243 16.34 32.16 -15.86
CA ASN A 243 17.58 31.48 -15.60
C ASN A 243 17.74 31.31 -14.08
N LEU A 244 18.02 30.09 -13.64
CA LEU A 244 18.54 29.81 -12.31
C LEU A 244 19.84 30.61 -12.16
N LEU A 245 19.78 31.72 -11.42
CA LEU A 245 20.94 32.16 -10.65
C LEU A 245 20.91 31.31 -9.37
N SER A 246 21.81 30.34 -9.34
CA SER A 246 22.31 29.75 -8.11
C SER A 246 22.85 30.86 -7.21
N VAL A 247 22.26 31.04 -6.02
CA VAL A 247 22.94 31.58 -4.84
C VAL A 247 22.60 30.68 -3.68
#